data_AF-A0A3N8E6J7-F1
#
_entry.id   AF-A0A3N8E6J7-F1
#
_cell.length_a   1.000
_cell.length_b   1.000
_cell.length_c   1.000
_cell.angle_alpha   90.00
_cell.angle_beta   90.00
_cell.angle_gamma   90.00
#
_symmetry.space_group_name_H-M   'P 1'
#
loop_
_entity.id
_entity.type
_entity.pdbx_description
1 polymer ?
#
loop_
_entity_poly.entity_id
_entity_poly.type
_entity_poly.pdbx_seq_one_letter_code
_entity_poly.pdbx_strand_id
1 'polypeptide(L)'
;MTLPFYTIGHSNRTLDAFVGMLDAVDIALLADIRKMTRSRTNPQFNEATLPAALAAVDITYEHIAALGGLRGKSRGVPDEVNGFWTNRSFHRYADYALSLEFRTGLDRLIAQGHRQRCAIMCSEAVWWRCHRRIVSDYLIARGETVLHIMGPNRVEPARLTAGAAIRDDGTIVYPDVEGDAPADEAGARPTA
;
A
#
# COMPACT_ATOMS: atom_id res chain seq x y z
N MET A 1 3.99 9.22 21.02
CA MET A 1 3.54 7.96 20.38
C MET A 1 3.37 8.25 18.90
N THR A 2 3.99 7.47 18.02
CA THR A 2 3.78 7.59 16.57
C THR A 2 2.41 7.01 16.19
N LEU A 3 1.73 7.65 15.23
CA LEU A 3 0.43 7.18 14.75
C LEU A 3 0.63 5.98 13.81
N PRO A 4 -0.25 4.96 13.84
CA PRO A 4 -0.18 3.88 12.87
C PRO A 4 -0.59 4.36 11.47
N PHE A 5 -0.01 3.72 10.45
CA PHE A 5 -0.40 3.87 9.05
C PHE A 5 -1.47 2.85 8.71
N TYR A 6 -2.55 3.31 8.09
CA TYR A 6 -3.61 2.43 7.61
C TYR A 6 -3.46 2.18 6.13
N THR A 7 -4.04 1.09 5.64
CA THR A 7 -4.16 0.83 4.21
C THR A 7 -5.60 0.47 3.87
N ILE A 8 -6.08 0.89 2.71
CA ILE A 8 -7.43 0.60 2.25
C ILE A 8 -7.49 0.35 0.73
N GLY A 9 -8.42 -0.50 0.33
CA GLY A 9 -8.76 -0.75 -1.07
C GLY A 9 -10.17 -0.25 -1.37
N HIS A 10 -10.34 0.62 -2.36
CA HIS A 10 -11.67 1.15 -2.67
C HIS A 10 -12.58 0.10 -3.36
N SER A 11 -11.99 -0.82 -4.14
CA SER A 11 -12.71 -1.86 -4.87
C SER A 11 -13.89 -1.29 -5.68
N ASN A 12 -15.06 -1.93 -5.59
CA ASN A 12 -16.35 -1.49 -6.14
C ASN A 12 -17.28 -0.93 -5.06
N ARG A 13 -16.74 -0.47 -3.90
CA ARG A 13 -17.56 0.03 -2.80
C ARG A 13 -18.25 1.34 -3.17
N THR A 14 -19.40 1.60 -2.56
CA THR A 14 -19.99 2.94 -2.59
C THR A 14 -19.09 3.92 -1.85
N LEU A 15 -19.21 5.20 -2.18
CA LEU A 15 -18.46 6.26 -1.49
C LEU A 15 -18.79 6.28 0.01
N ASP A 16 -20.06 6.17 0.38
CA ASP A 16 -20.50 6.17 1.78
C ASP A 16 -19.90 4.99 2.58
N ALA A 17 -19.91 3.78 2.01
CA ALA A 17 -19.31 2.63 2.66
C ALA A 17 -17.79 2.77 2.79
N PHE A 18 -17.14 3.42 1.82
CA PHE A 18 -15.72 3.70 1.87
C PHE A 18 -15.37 4.73 2.95
N VAL A 19 -16.09 5.85 2.98
CA VAL A 19 -15.94 6.90 4.00
C VAL A 19 -16.22 6.36 5.39
N GLY A 20 -17.28 5.57 5.59
CA GLY A 20 -17.58 4.98 6.89
C GLY A 20 -16.47 4.07 7.43
N MET A 21 -15.70 3.41 6.56
CA MET A 21 -14.53 2.62 7.01
C MET A 21 -13.32 3.49 7.38
N LEU A 22 -13.17 4.67 6.75
CA LEU A 22 -12.13 5.64 7.12
C LEU A 22 -12.46 6.31 8.46
N ASP A 23 -13.72 6.69 8.63
CA ASP A 23 -14.24 7.32 9.85
C ASP A 23 -14.15 6.39 11.06
N ALA A 24 -14.47 5.09 10.89
CA ALA A 24 -14.38 4.09 11.96
C ALA A 24 -12.98 3.92 12.59
N VAL A 25 -11.93 4.48 11.97
CA VAL A 25 -10.56 4.50 12.51
C VAL A 25 -9.97 5.91 12.55
N ASP A 26 -10.83 6.94 12.49
CA ASP A 26 -10.50 8.38 12.49
C ASP A 26 -9.38 8.78 11.50
N ILE A 27 -9.46 8.33 10.25
CA ILE A 27 -8.51 8.79 9.21
C ILE A 27 -8.72 10.28 8.95
N ALA A 28 -7.64 11.06 9.03
CA ALA A 28 -7.62 12.48 8.70
C ALA A 28 -7.00 12.77 7.31
N LEU A 29 -6.19 11.83 6.79
CA LEU A 29 -5.56 11.93 5.46
C LEU A 29 -5.71 10.62 4.68
N LEU A 30 -6.28 10.70 3.48
CA LEU A 30 -6.22 9.65 2.49
C LEU A 30 -5.10 9.94 1.47
N ALA A 31 -4.04 9.15 1.55
CA ALA A 31 -2.94 9.16 0.59
C ALA A 31 -3.26 8.20 -0.58
N ASP A 32 -3.65 8.74 -1.72
CA ASP A 32 -3.87 7.96 -2.93
C ASP A 32 -2.54 7.58 -3.57
N ILE A 33 -2.26 6.28 -3.61
CA ILE A 33 -1.04 5.72 -4.21
C ILE A 33 -1.34 5.01 -5.53
N ARG A 34 -2.45 5.32 -6.22
CA ARG A 34 -2.77 4.75 -7.53
C ARG A 34 -2.00 5.51 -8.62
N LYS A 35 -1.42 4.78 -9.58
CA LYS A 35 -0.88 5.43 -10.80
C LYS A 35 -1.99 6.01 -11.67
N MET A 36 -3.09 5.26 -11.81
CA MET A 36 -4.27 5.68 -12.56
C MET A 36 -5.39 6.03 -11.57
N THR A 37 -5.61 7.32 -11.38
CA THR A 37 -6.65 7.86 -10.48
C THR A 37 -7.99 8.10 -11.18
N ARG A 38 -8.14 7.59 -12.42
CA ARG A 38 -9.36 7.69 -13.23
C ARG A 38 -9.90 6.31 -13.59
N SER A 39 -11.19 6.12 -13.37
CA SER A 39 -11.96 4.92 -13.70
C SER A 39 -13.35 5.30 -14.21
N ARG A 40 -13.79 4.59 -15.25
CA ARG A 40 -15.18 4.67 -15.75
C ARG A 40 -16.14 3.84 -14.88
N THR A 41 -15.66 2.74 -14.32
CA THR A 41 -16.45 1.81 -13.51
C THR A 41 -16.66 2.33 -12.09
N ASN A 42 -15.66 3.03 -11.54
CA ASN A 42 -15.72 3.58 -10.19
C ASN A 42 -15.46 5.09 -10.19
N PRO A 43 -16.32 5.90 -10.83
CA PRO A 43 -16.10 7.33 -11.01
C PRO A 43 -16.13 8.15 -9.70
N GLN A 44 -16.72 7.61 -8.63
CA GLN A 44 -16.73 8.21 -7.29
C GLN A 44 -15.33 8.28 -6.65
N PHE A 45 -14.41 7.40 -7.07
CA PHE A 45 -13.02 7.42 -6.62
C PHE A 45 -12.09 8.11 -7.62
N ASN A 46 -12.61 8.92 -8.54
CA ASN A 46 -11.75 9.66 -9.45
C ASN A 46 -11.13 10.87 -8.73
N GLU A 47 -9.91 11.23 -9.10
CA GLU A 47 -9.24 12.42 -8.55
C GLU A 47 -10.04 13.72 -8.74
N ALA A 48 -10.91 13.79 -9.75
CA ALA A 48 -11.79 14.94 -9.98
C ALA A 48 -12.98 15.03 -9.00
N THR A 49 -13.32 13.96 -8.29
CA THR A 49 -14.54 13.85 -7.47
C THR A 49 -14.22 13.53 -6.00
N LEU A 50 -13.29 12.61 -5.78
CA LEU A 50 -12.94 12.10 -4.46
C LEU A 50 -12.45 13.17 -3.47
N PRO A 51 -11.60 14.15 -3.84
CA PRO A 51 -11.13 15.16 -2.88
C PRO A 51 -12.26 16.00 -2.29
N ALA A 52 -13.23 16.42 -3.11
CA ALA A 52 -14.37 17.21 -2.65
C ALA A 52 -15.30 16.38 -1.74
N ALA A 53 -15.50 15.11 -2.07
CA ALA A 53 -16.27 14.19 -1.24
C ALA A 53 -15.64 13.95 0.13
N LEU A 54 -14.32 13.78 0.20
CA LEU A 54 -13.58 13.58 1.44
C LEU A 54 -13.53 14.86 2.29
N ALA A 55 -13.37 16.03 1.66
CA ALA A 55 -13.38 17.30 2.36
C ALA A 55 -14.72 17.60 3.06
N ALA A 56 -15.84 17.10 2.53
CA ALA A 56 -17.15 17.23 3.16
C ALA A 56 -17.30 16.47 4.49
N VAL A 57 -16.35 15.57 4.79
CA VAL A 57 -16.27 14.77 6.03
C VAL A 57 -14.92 14.96 6.72
N ASP A 58 -14.27 16.12 6.49
CA ASP A 58 -13.01 16.53 7.12
C ASP A 58 -11.80 15.59 6.88
N ILE A 59 -11.84 14.81 5.80
CA ILE A 59 -10.70 13.97 5.36
C ILE A 59 -9.94 14.70 4.25
N THR A 60 -8.66 14.95 4.49
CA THR A 60 -7.77 15.50 3.47
C THR A 60 -7.37 14.45 2.44
N TYR A 61 -7.13 14.88 1.21
CA TYR A 61 -6.71 14.01 0.11
C TYR A 61 -5.35 14.44 -0.42
N GLU A 62 -4.46 13.48 -0.63
CA GLU A 62 -3.17 13.71 -1.25
C GLU A 62 -2.84 12.58 -2.23
N HIS A 63 -2.46 12.95 -3.45
CA HIS A 63 -1.98 11.98 -4.43
C HIS A 63 -0.45 11.86 -4.36
N ILE A 64 0.04 10.65 -4.05
CA ILE A 64 1.48 10.34 -3.99
C ILE A 64 1.82 9.40 -5.16
N ALA A 65 1.86 9.96 -6.37
CA ALA A 65 2.11 9.23 -7.61
C ALA A 65 3.41 8.41 -7.63
N ALA A 66 4.41 8.82 -6.84
CA ALA A 66 5.66 8.08 -6.64
C ALA A 66 5.42 6.67 -6.07
N LEU A 67 4.42 6.51 -5.20
CA LEU A 67 4.04 5.20 -4.65
C LEU A 67 3.08 4.42 -5.56
N GLY A 68 2.82 4.95 -6.76
CA GLY A 68 2.00 4.33 -7.81
C GLY A 68 2.51 2.97 -8.29
N GLY A 69 1.63 1.96 -8.30
CA GLY A 69 1.86 0.70 -9.02
C GLY A 69 1.98 0.86 -10.55
N LEU A 70 1.81 -0.23 -11.31
CA LEU A 70 1.87 -0.23 -12.79
C LEU A 70 3.19 0.33 -13.34
N ARG A 71 4.30 -0.28 -12.92
CA ARG A 71 5.66 0.10 -13.34
C ARG A 71 6.17 -0.77 -14.49
N GLY A 72 7.04 -0.18 -15.31
CA GLY A 72 7.73 -0.87 -16.40
C GLY A 72 8.91 -1.69 -15.89
N LYS A 73 9.64 -2.34 -16.80
CA LYS A 73 10.90 -3.02 -16.45
C LYS A 73 11.94 -1.97 -16.04
N SER A 74 12.53 -2.12 -14.85
CA SER A 74 13.67 -1.33 -14.42
C SER A 74 14.92 -1.75 -15.19
N ARG A 75 15.69 -0.77 -15.66
CA ARG A 75 16.99 -1.03 -16.30
C ARG A 75 18.05 -0.99 -15.21
N GLY A 76 18.80 -2.08 -15.04
CA GLY A 76 19.91 -2.16 -14.06
C GLY A 76 19.58 -2.85 -12.74
N VAL A 77 18.38 -3.42 -12.58
CA VAL A 77 18.08 -4.37 -11.49
C VAL A 77 18.08 -5.78 -12.10
N PRO A 78 19.02 -6.66 -11.71
CA PRO A 78 18.98 -8.07 -12.12
C PRO A 78 17.70 -8.76 -11.63
N ASP A 79 17.11 -9.65 -12.45
CA ASP A 79 15.82 -10.29 -12.16
C ASP A 79 15.87 -11.11 -10.84
N GLU A 80 17.04 -11.66 -10.46
CA GLU A 80 17.24 -12.41 -9.22
C GLU A 80 17.08 -11.58 -7.93
N VAL A 81 17.24 -10.25 -8.01
CA VAL A 81 17.13 -9.37 -6.84
C VAL A 81 15.74 -9.44 -6.22
N ASN A 82 14.71 -9.58 -7.07
CA ASN A 82 13.31 -9.66 -6.67
C ASN A 82 12.64 -10.94 -7.20
N GLY A 83 13.43 -12.03 -7.27
CA GLY A 83 13.06 -13.31 -7.85
C GLY A 83 11.84 -13.98 -7.20
N PHE A 84 11.59 -13.73 -5.91
CA PHE A 84 10.41 -14.22 -5.18
C PHE A 84 9.09 -13.88 -5.90
N TRP A 85 9.04 -12.74 -6.58
CA TRP A 85 7.84 -12.29 -7.29
C TRP A 85 7.71 -12.94 -8.67
N THR A 86 7.06 -14.11 -8.71
CA THR A 86 6.69 -14.77 -9.98
C THR A 86 5.72 -13.93 -10.82
N ASN A 87 4.87 -13.13 -10.17
CA ASN A 87 4.02 -12.16 -10.87
C ASN A 87 4.84 -10.96 -11.36
N ARG A 88 4.94 -10.79 -12.68
CA ARG A 88 5.76 -9.73 -13.31
C ARG A 88 5.37 -8.31 -12.88
N SER A 89 4.12 -8.03 -12.50
CA SER A 89 3.72 -6.70 -12.03
C SER A 89 4.26 -6.39 -10.65
N PHE A 90 4.24 -7.37 -9.74
CA PHE A 90 4.87 -7.24 -8.42
C PHE A 90 6.37 -7.13 -8.52
N HIS A 91 7.00 -7.99 -9.33
CA HIS A 91 8.44 -7.95 -9.59
C HIS A 91 8.90 -6.57 -10.06
N ARG A 92 8.27 -6.04 -11.13
CA ARG A 92 8.60 -4.71 -11.67
C ARG A 92 8.37 -3.59 -10.64
N TYR A 93 7.37 -3.74 -9.78
CA TYR A 93 7.12 -2.75 -8.73
C TYR A 93 8.16 -2.84 -7.62
N ALA A 94 8.60 -4.03 -7.22
CA ALA A 94 9.70 -4.24 -6.28
C ALA A 94 11.01 -3.65 -6.83
N ASP A 95 11.32 -3.86 -8.12
CA ASP A 95 12.49 -3.23 -8.76
C ASP A 95 12.41 -1.70 -8.71
N TYR A 96 11.23 -1.16 -9.00
CA TYR A 96 10.98 0.28 -8.92
C TYR A 96 11.09 0.81 -7.49
N ALA A 97 10.74 0.02 -6.47
CA ALA A 97 10.81 0.43 -5.07
C ALA A 97 12.26 0.66 -4.58
N LEU A 98 13.26 0.21 -5.34
CA LEU A 98 14.68 0.52 -5.11
C LEU A 98 15.08 1.92 -5.58
N SER A 99 14.20 2.64 -6.29
CA SER A 99 14.49 3.96 -6.86
C SER A 99 14.46 5.09 -5.83
N LEU A 100 15.13 6.20 -6.15
CA LEU A 100 15.09 7.42 -5.34
C LEU A 100 13.69 8.05 -5.32
N GLU A 101 12.95 7.95 -6.43
CA GLU A 101 11.59 8.46 -6.55
C GLU A 101 10.65 7.75 -5.58
N PHE A 102 10.74 6.42 -5.48
CA PHE A 102 9.95 5.66 -4.50
C PHE A 102 10.31 6.08 -3.07
N ARG A 103 11.61 6.16 -2.74
CA ARG A 103 12.09 6.61 -1.43
C ARG A 103 11.54 8.00 -1.07
N THR A 104 11.59 8.94 -2.00
CA THR A 104 11.08 10.30 -1.82
C THR A 104 9.57 10.31 -1.56
N GLY A 105 8.81 9.48 -2.28
CA GLY A 105 7.37 9.31 -2.03
C GLY A 105 7.06 8.69 -0.67
N LEU A 106 7.86 7.72 -0.25
CA LEU A 106 7.73 7.06 1.05
C LEU A 106 8.04 8.03 2.20
N ASP A 107 9.13 8.78 2.10
CA ASP A 107 9.51 9.76 3.14
C ASP A 107 8.44 10.86 3.27
N ARG A 108 7.85 11.29 2.15
CA ARG A 108 6.69 12.21 2.15
C ARG A 108 5.48 11.60 2.85
N LEU A 109 5.13 10.34 2.55
CA LEU A 109 4.04 9.63 3.22
C LEU A 109 4.29 9.54 4.73
N ILE A 110 5.50 9.15 5.14
CA ILE A 110 5.87 9.00 6.55
C ILE A 110 5.72 10.34 7.29
N ALA A 111 6.25 11.42 6.71
CA ALA A 111 6.13 12.76 7.28
C ALA A 111 4.67 13.20 7.50
N GLN A 112 3.75 12.78 6.61
CA GLN A 112 2.32 13.05 6.79
C GLN A 112 1.69 12.17 7.87
N GLY A 113 1.98 10.87 7.87
CA GLY A 113 1.41 9.96 8.87
C GLY A 113 1.88 10.22 10.29
N HIS A 114 3.05 10.85 10.46
CA HIS A 114 3.51 11.33 11.77
C HIS A 114 2.76 12.58 12.26
N ARG A 115 2.15 13.36 11.36
CA ARG A 115 1.39 14.57 11.70
C ARG A 115 -0.09 14.28 11.94
N GLN A 116 -0.64 13.30 11.25
CA GLN A 116 -2.07 13.00 11.25
C GLN A 116 -2.33 11.55 10.85
N ARG A 117 -3.45 10.98 11.30
CA ARG A 117 -3.76 9.58 11.07
C ARG A 117 -4.05 9.35 9.58
N CYS A 118 -3.20 8.56 8.93
CA CYS A 118 -3.15 8.44 7.48
C CYS A 118 -3.53 7.04 6.99
N ALA A 119 -4.29 6.96 5.90
CA ALA A 119 -4.52 5.73 5.16
C ALA A 119 -3.97 5.83 3.73
N ILE A 120 -3.18 4.83 3.28
CA ILE A 120 -2.83 4.67 1.87
C ILE A 120 -3.94 3.92 1.12
N MET A 121 -4.34 4.46 -0.03
CA MET A 121 -5.43 3.90 -0.86
C MET A 121 -4.92 3.29 -2.16
N CYS A 122 -5.46 2.12 -2.52
CA CYS A 122 -5.37 1.54 -3.86
C CYS A 122 -6.75 1.07 -4.37
N SER A 123 -6.81 0.48 -5.56
CA SER A 123 -8.06 -0.02 -6.15
C SER A 123 -8.49 -1.41 -5.71
N GLU A 124 -7.58 -2.26 -5.25
CA GLU A 124 -7.87 -3.66 -4.92
C GLU A 124 -8.31 -3.83 -3.46
N ALA A 125 -9.39 -4.58 -3.22
CA ALA A 125 -9.98 -4.81 -1.90
C ALA A 125 -9.00 -5.50 -0.95
N VAL A 126 -8.28 -6.51 -1.44
CA VAL A 126 -7.38 -7.34 -0.63
C VAL A 126 -5.92 -6.90 -0.79
N TRP A 127 -5.26 -6.60 0.32
CA TRP A 127 -3.93 -5.98 0.28
C TRP A 127 -2.86 -6.85 -0.39
N TRP A 128 -2.98 -8.18 -0.31
CA TRP A 128 -1.97 -9.11 -0.83
C TRP A 128 -1.96 -9.25 -2.35
N ARG A 129 -2.97 -8.71 -3.06
CA ARG A 129 -3.07 -8.76 -4.54
C ARG A 129 -2.68 -7.46 -5.23
N CYS A 130 -2.24 -6.46 -4.49
CA CYS A 130 -1.85 -5.17 -5.08
C CYS A 130 -0.55 -4.60 -4.49
N HIS A 131 -0.11 -3.51 -5.11
CA HIS A 131 1.18 -2.86 -4.83
C HIS A 131 1.29 -2.28 -3.42
N ARG A 132 0.17 -2.00 -2.74
CA ARG A 132 0.20 -1.51 -1.35
C ARG A 132 0.85 -2.51 -0.39
N ARG A 133 0.91 -3.80 -0.75
CA ARG A 133 1.69 -4.80 -0.01
C ARG A 133 3.16 -4.39 0.14
N ILE A 134 3.81 -4.05 -0.97
CA ILE A 134 5.22 -3.64 -0.97
C ILE A 134 5.38 -2.29 -0.25
N VAL A 135 4.45 -1.35 -0.40
CA VAL A 135 4.50 -0.09 0.39
C VAL A 135 4.41 -0.37 1.89
N SER A 136 3.59 -1.34 2.30
CA SER A 136 3.46 -1.76 3.71
C SER A 136 4.76 -2.37 4.23
N ASP A 137 5.42 -3.21 3.44
CA ASP A 137 6.73 -3.78 3.79
C ASP A 137 7.75 -2.66 4.08
N TYR A 138 7.80 -1.63 3.24
CA TYR A 138 8.68 -0.48 3.42
C TYR A 138 8.34 0.38 4.64
N LEU A 139 7.06 0.58 4.95
CA LEU A 139 6.66 1.26 6.18
C LEU A 139 7.10 0.45 7.42
N ILE A 140 6.89 -0.88 7.41
CA ILE A 140 7.31 -1.77 8.51
C ILE A 140 8.84 -1.75 8.67
N ALA A 141 9.59 -1.79 7.58
CA ALA A 141 11.06 -1.71 7.61
C ALA A 141 11.59 -0.38 8.16
N ARG A 142 10.77 0.68 8.10
CA ARG A 142 11.05 1.99 8.73
C ARG A 142 10.62 2.05 10.20
N GLY A 143 10.11 0.96 10.77
CA GLY A 143 9.66 0.87 12.16
C GLY A 143 8.23 1.36 12.37
N GLU A 144 7.47 1.61 11.30
CA GLU A 144 6.09 2.07 11.41
C GLU A 144 5.12 0.92 11.68
N THR A 145 4.08 1.20 12.48
CA THR A 145 2.97 0.26 12.65
C THR A 145 2.02 0.39 11.46
N VAL A 146 1.72 -0.71 10.76
CA VAL A 146 0.84 -0.72 9.60
C VAL A 146 -0.38 -1.62 9.84
N LEU A 147 -1.57 -1.10 9.51
CA LEU A 147 -2.86 -1.74 9.73
C LEU A 147 -3.69 -1.77 8.43
N HIS A 148 -4.22 -2.92 8.05
CA HIS A 148 -5.08 -3.06 6.88
C HIS A 148 -6.56 -2.93 7.26
N ILE A 149 -7.24 -1.93 6.70
CA ILE A 149 -8.70 -1.80 6.77
C ILE A 149 -9.30 -2.76 5.75
N MET A 150 -9.96 -3.81 6.23
CA MET A 150 -10.50 -4.89 5.41
C MET A 150 -12.02 -4.86 5.28
N GLY A 151 -12.69 -4.17 6.20
CA GLY A 151 -14.13 -3.97 6.19
C GLY A 151 -14.55 -3.08 7.37
N PRO A 152 -15.87 -2.85 7.52
CA PRO A 152 -16.40 -2.12 8.67
C PRO A 152 -15.93 -2.77 9.97
N ASN A 153 -15.24 -2.00 10.82
CA ASN A 153 -14.69 -2.46 12.09
C ASN A 153 -13.74 -3.67 12.01
N ARG A 154 -13.18 -3.96 10.83
CA ARG A 154 -12.25 -5.07 10.60
C ARG A 154 -10.89 -4.53 10.16
N VAL A 155 -9.96 -4.49 11.11
CA VAL A 155 -8.59 -4.04 10.92
C VAL A 155 -7.63 -5.19 11.24
N GLU A 156 -6.67 -5.43 10.36
CA GLU A 156 -5.67 -6.49 10.52
C GLU A 156 -4.25 -5.89 10.59
N PRO A 157 -3.37 -6.36 11.47
CA PRO A 157 -1.97 -5.94 11.45
C PRO A 157 -1.27 -6.43 10.18
N ALA A 158 -0.53 -5.53 9.53
CA ALA A 158 0.34 -5.92 8.44
C ALA A 158 1.57 -6.65 8.97
N ARG A 159 2.11 -7.56 8.16
CA ARG A 159 3.38 -8.25 8.41
C ARG A 159 4.25 -8.13 7.18
N LEU A 160 5.56 -8.14 7.39
CA LEU A 160 6.52 -8.24 6.30
C LEU A 160 6.18 -9.44 5.41
N THR A 161 6.17 -9.20 4.12
CA THR A 161 6.06 -10.25 3.10
C THR A 161 7.12 -11.32 3.33
N ALA A 162 6.72 -12.59 3.25
CA ALA A 162 7.67 -13.71 3.27
C ALA A 162 8.78 -13.50 2.22
N GLY A 163 10.03 -13.74 2.60
CA GLY A 163 11.19 -13.52 1.75
C GLY A 163 11.64 -12.06 1.61
N ALA A 164 10.97 -11.09 2.25
CA ALA A 164 11.45 -9.71 2.30
C ALA A 164 12.75 -9.61 3.11
N ALA A 165 13.82 -9.19 2.46
CA ALA A 165 15.12 -8.92 3.07
C ALA A 165 15.37 -7.42 3.10
N ILE A 166 15.44 -6.85 4.31
CA ILE A 166 15.74 -5.44 4.55
C ILE A 166 17.25 -5.24 4.43
N ARG A 167 17.68 -4.27 3.62
CA ARG A 167 19.08 -3.87 3.46
C ARG A 167 19.42 -2.73 4.41
N ASP A 168 20.72 -2.52 4.66
CA ASP A 168 21.22 -1.46 5.55
C ASP A 168 20.80 -0.05 5.12
N ASP A 169 20.56 0.16 3.82
CA ASP A 169 20.09 1.45 3.28
C ASP A 169 18.56 1.65 3.39
N GLY A 170 17.86 0.71 4.05
CA GLY A 170 16.41 0.70 4.22
C GLY A 170 15.62 0.27 2.99
N THR A 171 16.28 -0.15 1.90
CA THR A 171 15.59 -0.77 0.77
C THR A 171 15.25 -2.23 1.08
N ILE A 172 14.23 -2.77 0.39
CA ILE A 172 13.79 -4.15 0.56
C ILE A 172 13.97 -4.88 -0.77
N VAL A 173 14.54 -6.07 -0.69
CA VAL A 173 14.62 -7.00 -1.82
C VAL A 173 13.94 -8.32 -1.48
N TYR A 174 13.54 -9.05 -2.50
CA TYR A 174 12.76 -10.27 -2.36
C TYR A 174 13.46 -11.39 -3.14
N PRO A 175 14.64 -11.87 -2.67
CA PRO A 175 15.37 -12.92 -3.35
C PRO A 175 14.58 -14.23 -3.35
N ASP A 176 14.76 -15.02 -4.40
CA ASP A 176 14.24 -16.38 -4.45
C ASP A 176 15.20 -17.30 -3.69
N VAL A 177 14.99 -17.45 -2.38
CA VAL A 177 15.80 -18.34 -1.55
C VAL A 177 15.02 -19.62 -1.24
N GLU A 178 15.44 -20.74 -1.83
CA GLU A 178 15.12 -22.07 -1.30
C GLU A 178 15.87 -22.25 0.02
N GLY A 179 15.23 -21.97 1.15
CA GLY A 179 15.82 -22.21 2.48
C GLY A 179 15.11 -21.46 3.59
N ASP A 180 14.23 -22.19 4.27
CA ASP A 180 13.41 -21.78 5.42
C ASP A 180 12.21 -20.88 5.07
N ALA A 181 11.38 -21.38 4.15
CA ALA A 181 9.97 -21.05 4.22
C ALA A 181 9.44 -21.58 5.56
N PRO A 182 8.88 -20.75 6.47
CA PRO A 182 7.98 -21.30 7.45
C PRO A 182 6.92 -22.05 6.65
N ALA A 183 6.74 -23.32 6.99
CA ALA A 183 5.84 -24.23 6.31
C ALA A 183 4.57 -23.49 5.92
N ASP A 184 4.28 -23.52 4.63
CA ASP A 184 2.99 -23.30 4.00
C ASP A 184 1.85 -23.21 5.04
N GLU A 185 1.55 -22.00 5.54
CA GLU A 185 0.17 -21.69 5.86
C GLU A 185 -0.53 -21.52 4.51
N ALA A 186 -0.78 -22.68 3.92
CA ALA A 186 -1.62 -22.90 2.78
C ALA A 186 -2.85 -22.03 2.93
N GLY A 187 -2.98 -21.01 2.08
CA GLY A 187 -4.25 -20.38 1.77
C GLY A 187 -5.15 -20.08 2.98
N ALA A 188 -4.63 -19.48 4.05
CA ALA A 188 -5.50 -18.83 5.03
C ALA A 188 -6.13 -17.60 4.38
N ARG A 189 -7.16 -17.84 3.56
CA ARG A 189 -8.24 -16.89 3.38
C ARG A 189 -8.64 -16.48 4.80
N PRO A 190 -8.58 -15.20 5.16
CA PRO A 190 -9.37 -14.76 6.28
C PRO A 190 -10.81 -15.10 5.91
N THR A 191 -11.44 -15.99 6.68
CA THR A 191 -12.84 -16.34 6.49
C THR A 191 -13.66 -15.05 6.45
N ALA A 192 -14.54 -14.97 5.45
CA ALA A 192 -15.51 -13.90 5.27
C ALA A 192 -16.44 -13.78 6.49
#